data_AF-A0A957WI22-F1
#
_entry.id   AF-A0A957WI22-F1
#
_cell.length_a   1.000
_cell.length_b   1.000
_cell.length_c   1.000
_cell.angle_alpha   90.00
_cell.angle_beta   90.00
_cell.angle_gamma   90.00
#
_symmetry.space_group_name_H-M   'P 1'
#
loop_
_entity.id
_entity.type
_entity.pdbx_description
1 polymer ?
#
loop_
_entity_poly.entity_id
_entity_poly.type
_entity_poly.pdbx_seq_one_letter_code
_entity_poly.pdbx_strand_id
1 'polypeptide(L)'
;MKKLIVTFLPAIALAGALTVVIANSASAAPAVPNKGKVCWVQDANMVTFVDDECEYHEVFKYDDAGNRIAVLNYQDHGHLPPEATFPEKTMINVFHVDCGCIYDGDYRIVVTSTGEYHSQGPMVINN
;
A
#
# COMPACT_ATOMS: atom_id res chain seq x y z
N MET A 1 36.40 -44.54 63.26
CA MET A 1 35.24 -43.98 63.99
C MET A 1 35.56 -42.60 64.52
N LYS A 2 35.09 -41.54 63.85
CA LYS A 2 34.66 -40.26 64.46
C LYS A 2 34.07 -39.38 63.34
N LYS A 3 33.01 -38.68 63.72
CA LYS A 3 31.95 -38.11 62.89
C LYS A 3 32.35 -36.76 62.26
N LEU A 4 31.85 -36.53 61.04
CA LEU A 4 31.07 -35.37 60.59
C LEU A 4 31.62 -33.96 60.87
N ILE A 5 31.92 -33.18 59.82
CA ILE A 5 31.32 -31.84 59.60
C ILE A 5 31.21 -31.62 58.08
N VAL A 6 29.97 -31.60 57.58
CA VAL A 6 29.60 -31.16 56.24
C VAL A 6 29.43 -29.65 56.32
N THR A 7 30.32 -28.89 55.67
CA THR A 7 30.16 -27.44 55.54
C THR A 7 29.51 -27.15 54.20
N PHE A 8 28.22 -26.81 54.25
CA PHE A 8 27.45 -26.27 53.12
C PHE A 8 28.07 -24.94 52.67
N LEU A 9 28.52 -24.87 51.41
CA LEU A 9 28.73 -23.59 50.74
C LEU A 9 27.38 -23.08 50.20
N PRO A 10 26.98 -21.84 50.48
CA PRO A 10 25.74 -21.29 49.98
C PRO A 10 25.80 -21.09 48.46
N ALA A 11 24.76 -21.57 47.78
CA ALA A 11 24.50 -21.30 46.37
C ALA A 11 24.32 -19.79 46.19
N ILE A 12 25.25 -19.14 45.48
CA ILE A 12 25.05 -17.80 44.96
C ILE A 12 24.10 -17.94 43.77
N ALA A 13 22.80 -17.79 44.04
CA ALA A 13 21.81 -17.59 43.00
C ALA A 13 22.07 -16.22 42.38
N LEU A 14 22.77 -16.20 41.24
CA LEU A 14 22.89 -15.02 40.40
C LEU A 14 21.49 -14.76 39.82
N ALA A 15 20.68 -13.96 40.52
CA ALA A 15 19.44 -13.42 40.01
C ALA A 15 19.80 -12.37 38.93
N GLY A 16 20.16 -12.86 37.74
CA GLY A 16 20.22 -12.04 36.55
C GLY A 16 18.80 -11.56 36.26
N ALA A 17 18.50 -10.32 36.62
CA ALA A 17 17.30 -9.65 36.16
C ALA A 17 17.40 -9.56 34.63
N LEU A 18 16.74 -10.48 33.92
CA LEU A 18 16.42 -10.29 32.52
C LEU A 18 15.48 -9.08 32.45
N THR A 19 16.03 -7.90 32.24
CA THR A 19 15.26 -6.79 31.68
C THR A 19 14.87 -7.22 30.27
N VAL A 20 13.67 -7.78 30.14
CA VAL A 20 13.01 -7.88 28.84
C VAL A 20 12.81 -6.43 28.41
N VAL A 21 13.72 -5.94 27.56
CA VAL A 21 13.47 -4.73 26.79
C VAL A 21 12.33 -5.12 25.87
N ILE A 22 11.11 -4.84 26.28
CA ILE A 22 9.96 -4.89 25.39
C ILE A 22 10.29 -3.81 24.36
N ALA A 23 10.76 -4.23 23.20
CA ALA A 23 10.91 -3.32 22.09
C ALA A 23 9.54 -2.66 21.92
N ASN A 24 9.46 -1.36 22.19
CA ASN A 24 8.30 -0.58 21.82
C ASN A 24 8.21 -0.74 20.32
N SER A 25 7.35 -1.62 19.85
CA SER A 25 6.94 -1.67 18.46
C SER A 25 6.54 -0.25 18.12
N ALA A 26 7.35 0.45 17.33
CA ALA A 26 7.00 1.78 16.87
C ALA A 26 5.61 1.64 16.25
N SER A 27 4.62 2.24 16.91
CA SER A 27 3.23 2.22 16.47
C SER A 27 3.21 3.03 15.18
N ALA A 28 3.35 2.37 14.04
CA ALA A 28 3.23 3.03 12.76
C ALA A 28 1.88 3.76 12.72
N ALA A 29 1.89 5.03 12.35
CA ALA A 29 0.66 5.79 12.17
C ALA A 29 -0.27 5.02 11.22
N PRO A 30 -1.59 4.95 11.53
CA PRO A 30 -2.52 4.25 10.66
C PRO A 30 -2.57 4.92 9.29
N ALA A 31 -2.75 4.12 8.24
CA ALA A 31 -2.97 4.67 6.91
C ALA A 31 -4.32 5.40 6.84
N VAL A 32 -4.38 6.50 6.09
CA VAL A 32 -5.57 7.37 6.00
C VAL A 32 -6.21 7.19 4.62
N PRO A 33 -7.47 6.73 4.54
CA PRO A 33 -8.18 6.65 3.28
C PRO A 33 -8.67 8.03 2.83
N ASN A 34 -8.63 8.27 1.54
CA ASN A 34 -9.26 9.38 0.83
C ASN A 34 -10.01 8.82 -0.38
N LYS A 35 -11.17 9.36 -0.71
CA LYS A 35 -11.94 8.90 -1.87
C LYS A 35 -12.79 10.02 -2.43
N GLY A 36 -13.14 9.90 -3.70
CA GLY A 36 -14.01 10.85 -4.36
C GLY A 36 -14.48 10.32 -5.70
N LYS A 37 -15.05 11.23 -6.47
CA LYS A 37 -15.51 10.99 -7.84
C LYS A 37 -14.69 11.78 -8.83
N VAL A 38 -14.93 11.50 -10.10
CA VAL A 38 -14.24 12.07 -11.27
C VAL A 38 -12.89 11.39 -11.49
N CYS A 39 -12.78 10.66 -12.59
CA CYS A 39 -11.54 10.05 -13.04
C CYS A 39 -11.21 10.44 -14.48
N TRP A 40 -9.93 10.35 -14.80
CA TRP A 40 -9.45 10.33 -16.18
C TRP A 40 -9.39 8.89 -16.65
N VAL A 41 -10.26 8.53 -17.60
CA VAL A 41 -10.32 7.20 -18.20
C VAL A 41 -9.72 7.25 -19.60
N GLN A 42 -9.08 6.17 -20.05
CA GLN A 42 -8.44 6.10 -21.36
C GLN A 42 -9.05 4.98 -22.21
N ASP A 43 -9.33 5.29 -23.46
CA ASP A 43 -9.86 4.34 -24.43
C ASP A 43 -8.78 3.45 -25.07
N ALA A 44 -9.19 2.56 -25.98
CA ALA A 44 -8.26 1.66 -26.68
C ALA A 44 -7.17 2.37 -27.50
N ASN A 45 -7.39 3.63 -27.87
CA ASN A 45 -6.47 4.45 -28.65
C ASN A 45 -5.70 5.45 -27.76
N MET A 46 -5.74 5.30 -26.43
CA MET A 46 -5.15 6.21 -25.45
C MET A 46 -5.75 7.62 -25.47
N VAL A 47 -6.94 7.80 -26.03
CA VAL A 47 -7.69 9.06 -25.90
C VAL A 47 -8.24 9.13 -24.48
N THR A 48 -8.01 10.26 -23.81
CA THR A 48 -8.42 10.48 -22.43
C THR A 48 -9.79 11.16 -22.38
N PHE A 49 -10.66 10.64 -21.52
CA PHE A 49 -12.00 11.16 -21.23
C PHE A 49 -12.13 11.42 -19.73
N VAL A 50 -13.12 12.25 -19.38
CA VAL A 50 -13.54 12.43 -17.99
C VAL A 50 -14.77 11.58 -17.76
N ASP A 51 -14.76 10.79 -16.69
CA ASP A 51 -15.93 10.11 -16.17
C ASP A 51 -16.26 10.65 -14.78
N ASP A 52 -17.37 11.39 -14.69
CA ASP A 52 -17.83 12.05 -13.47
C ASP A 52 -18.39 11.08 -12.43
N GLU A 53 -18.75 9.86 -12.83
CA GLU A 53 -19.29 8.83 -11.95
C GLU A 53 -18.22 7.82 -11.49
N CYS A 54 -17.07 7.79 -12.16
CA CYS A 54 -15.93 7.01 -11.71
C CYS A 54 -15.50 7.41 -10.30
N GLU A 55 -15.22 6.41 -9.46
CA GLU A 55 -14.75 6.60 -8.10
C GLU A 55 -13.24 6.37 -8.03
N TYR A 56 -12.53 7.31 -7.41
CA TYR A 56 -11.13 7.12 -7.06
C TYR A 56 -11.00 6.87 -5.55
N HIS A 57 -10.02 6.07 -5.21
CA HIS A 57 -9.70 5.72 -3.84
C HIS A 57 -8.19 5.82 -3.64
N GLU A 58 -7.79 6.42 -2.53
CA GLU A 58 -6.41 6.63 -2.15
C GLU A 58 -6.21 6.21 -0.70
N VAL A 59 -5.08 5.59 -0.40
CA VAL A 59 -4.67 5.21 0.95
C VAL A 59 -3.29 5.77 1.19
N PHE A 60 -3.19 6.77 2.07
CA PHE A 60 -1.94 7.46 2.36
C PHE A 60 -1.28 6.92 3.62
N LYS A 61 0.04 6.75 3.56
CA LYS A 61 0.89 6.55 4.74
C LYS A 61 1.65 7.84 5.05
N TYR A 62 1.76 8.15 6.33
CA TYR A 62 2.46 9.34 6.82
C TYR A 62 3.67 8.96 7.66
N ASP A 63 4.69 9.83 7.68
CA ASP A 63 5.77 9.78 8.67
C ASP A 63 5.35 10.47 10.00
N ASP A 64 6.23 10.42 11.00
CA ASP A 64 5.99 11.01 12.33
C ASP A 64 5.89 12.55 12.30
N ALA A 65 6.37 13.19 11.23
CA ALA A 65 6.26 14.63 11.01
C ALA A 65 4.96 15.02 10.26
N GLY A 66 4.16 14.03 9.84
CA GLY A 66 2.91 14.26 9.11
C GLY A 66 3.08 14.42 7.60
N ASN A 67 4.24 14.08 7.03
CA ASN A 67 4.45 14.08 5.57
C ASN A 67 3.94 12.77 4.96
N ARG A 68 3.35 12.84 3.76
CA ARG A 68 2.96 11.65 2.99
C ARG A 68 4.21 10.97 2.44
N ILE A 69 4.34 9.67 2.70
CA ILE A 69 5.50 8.86 2.27
C ILE A 69 5.14 7.70 1.35
N ALA A 70 3.86 7.35 1.26
CA ALA A 70 3.37 6.36 0.31
C ALA A 70 1.89 6.60 0.01
N VAL A 71 1.46 6.19 -1.18
CA VAL A 71 0.05 6.12 -1.58
C VAL A 71 -0.21 4.77 -2.24
N LEU A 72 -1.41 4.23 -2.01
CA LEU A 72 -2.05 3.29 -2.91
C LEU A 72 -3.25 4.00 -3.50
N ASN A 73 -3.37 4.03 -4.82
CA ASN A 73 -4.41 4.68 -5.59
C ASN A 73 -5.08 3.63 -6.50
N TYR A 74 -6.40 3.64 -6.55
CA TYR A 74 -7.13 2.88 -7.56
C TYR A 74 -8.40 3.62 -7.97
N GLN A 75 -8.83 3.36 -9.20
CA GLN A 75 -10.08 3.84 -9.75
C GLN A 75 -10.97 2.64 -10.07
N ASP A 76 -12.23 2.73 -9.66
CA ASP A 76 -13.24 1.74 -9.95
C ASP A 76 -14.55 2.40 -10.43
N HIS A 77 -15.45 1.58 -10.95
CA HIS A 77 -16.70 2.03 -11.57
C HIS A 77 -16.52 3.02 -12.73
N GLY A 78 -15.32 3.11 -13.30
CA GLY A 78 -15.05 3.92 -14.48
C GLY A 78 -15.71 3.32 -15.71
N HIS A 79 -16.21 4.17 -16.59
CA HIS A 79 -16.80 3.79 -17.86
C HIS A 79 -16.33 4.73 -18.96
N LEU A 80 -16.01 4.15 -20.10
CA LEU A 80 -15.78 4.91 -21.31
C LEU A 80 -17.09 5.55 -21.80
N PRO A 81 -17.06 6.81 -22.25
CA PRO A 81 -18.24 7.44 -22.82
C PRO A 81 -18.57 6.84 -24.20
N PRO A 82 -19.81 7.02 -24.72
CA PRO A 82 -20.26 6.36 -25.95
C PRO A 82 -19.43 6.67 -27.20
N GLU A 83 -18.74 7.80 -27.25
CA GLU A 83 -17.87 8.22 -28.36
C GLU A 83 -16.46 7.62 -28.31
N ALA A 84 -16.08 6.98 -27.22
CA ALA A 84 -14.76 6.39 -27.04
C ALA A 84 -14.59 5.09 -27.82
N THR A 85 -13.34 4.75 -28.15
CA THR A 85 -13.03 3.49 -28.83
C THR A 85 -12.94 2.34 -27.84
N PHE A 86 -13.84 1.37 -27.96
CA PHE A 86 -13.83 0.19 -27.08
C PHE A 86 -12.90 -0.87 -27.68
N PRO A 87 -12.08 -1.55 -26.86
CA PRO A 87 -11.20 -2.60 -27.37
C PRO A 87 -12.04 -3.86 -27.70
N GLU A 88 -11.64 -4.63 -28.72
CA GLU A 88 -12.36 -5.88 -29.10
C GLU A 88 -12.35 -6.94 -27.98
N LYS A 89 -11.34 -6.86 -27.09
CA LYS A 89 -11.15 -7.72 -25.92
C LYS A 89 -10.62 -6.87 -24.79
N THR A 90 -10.72 -7.35 -23.55
CA THR A 90 -10.13 -6.67 -22.40
C THR A 90 -8.65 -6.36 -22.65
N MET A 91 -8.33 -5.07 -22.55
CA MET A 91 -6.99 -4.53 -22.66
C MET A 91 -6.43 -4.31 -21.26
N ILE A 92 -5.16 -4.66 -21.07
CA ILE A 92 -4.42 -4.41 -19.83
C ILE A 92 -3.17 -3.64 -20.22
N ASN A 93 -3.06 -2.40 -19.74
CA ASN A 93 -1.89 -1.55 -19.95
C ASN A 93 -1.19 -1.29 -18.62
N VAL A 94 0.12 -1.11 -18.68
CA VAL A 94 0.90 -0.61 -17.56
C VAL A 94 1.55 0.69 -17.99
N PHE A 95 1.31 1.77 -17.25
CA PHE A 95 1.97 3.06 -17.48
C PHE A 95 2.83 3.42 -16.28
N HIS A 96 3.98 4.03 -16.56
CA HIS A 96 4.90 4.50 -15.54
C HIS A 96 4.69 5.99 -15.30
N VAL A 97 4.53 6.39 -14.04
CA VAL A 97 4.55 7.79 -13.60
C VAL A 97 5.93 8.08 -13.02
N ASP A 98 6.58 9.10 -13.60
CA ASP A 98 7.85 9.65 -13.11
C ASP A 98 7.66 11.16 -12.89
N CYS A 99 7.10 11.51 -11.73
CA CYS A 99 6.85 12.86 -11.23
C CYS A 99 7.83 13.30 -10.13
N GLY A 100 8.66 12.40 -9.59
CA GLY A 100 9.44 12.65 -8.39
C GLY A 100 8.56 12.82 -7.15
N CYS A 101 7.36 12.24 -7.15
CA CYS A 101 6.31 12.47 -6.17
C CYS A 101 5.76 11.15 -5.60
N ILE A 102 4.89 11.23 -4.59
CA ILE A 102 4.35 10.01 -3.94
C ILE A 102 3.56 9.10 -4.88
N TYR A 103 3.18 9.60 -6.05
CA TYR A 103 2.49 8.87 -7.10
C TYR A 103 3.44 8.19 -8.10
N ASP A 104 4.76 8.32 -7.95
CA ASP A 104 5.75 7.64 -8.80
C ASP A 104 5.54 6.13 -8.79
N GLY A 105 5.65 5.52 -9.97
CA GLY A 105 5.63 4.07 -10.13
C GLY A 105 4.71 3.61 -11.25
N ASP A 106 4.53 2.28 -11.31
CA ASP A 106 3.75 1.64 -12.36
C ASP A 106 2.28 1.53 -11.96
N TYR A 107 1.40 1.84 -12.90
CA TYR A 107 -0.04 1.74 -12.73
C TYR A 107 -0.59 0.78 -13.77
N ARG A 108 -1.40 -0.16 -13.31
CA ARG A 108 -2.13 -1.07 -14.17
C ARG A 108 -3.49 -0.49 -14.50
N ILE A 109 -3.77 -0.30 -15.78
CA ILE A 109 -5.09 0.06 -16.33
C ILE A 109 -5.71 -1.19 -16.94
N VAL A 110 -7.01 -1.37 -16.72
CA VAL A 110 -7.85 -2.38 -17.37
C VAL A 110 -9.01 -1.67 -18.05
N VAL A 111 -9.21 -1.98 -19.33
CA VAL A 111 -10.36 -1.53 -20.11
C VAL A 111 -11.03 -2.76 -20.70
N THR A 112 -12.27 -3.04 -20.33
CA THR A 112 -13.01 -4.19 -20.87
C THR A 112 -13.57 -3.88 -22.25
N SER A 113 -14.00 -4.91 -22.98
CA SER A 113 -14.66 -4.71 -24.29
C SER A 113 -16.04 -4.05 -24.17
N THR A 114 -16.59 -3.93 -22.95
CA THR A 114 -17.84 -3.20 -22.67
C THR A 114 -17.59 -1.76 -22.22
N GLY A 115 -16.33 -1.32 -22.17
CA GLY A 115 -15.95 0.03 -21.77
C GLY A 115 -15.82 0.23 -20.26
N GLU A 116 -15.90 -0.83 -19.43
CA GLU A 116 -15.59 -0.72 -18.01
C GLU A 116 -14.09 -0.44 -17.84
N TYR A 117 -13.77 0.49 -16.95
CA TYR A 117 -12.44 0.99 -16.70
C TYR A 117 -12.06 0.83 -15.23
N HIS A 118 -10.86 0.30 -15.00
CA HIS A 118 -10.25 0.21 -13.69
C HIS A 118 -8.78 0.60 -13.77
N SER A 119 -8.27 1.25 -12.74
CA SER A 119 -6.82 1.47 -12.59
C SER A 119 -6.37 1.19 -11.17
N GLN A 120 -5.10 0.81 -11.00
CA GLN A 120 -4.48 0.65 -9.68
C GLN A 120 -2.98 0.93 -9.76
N GLY A 121 -2.44 1.62 -8.75
CA GLY A 121 -1.01 1.88 -8.59
C GLY A 121 -0.75 2.90 -7.48
N PRO A 122 0.49 3.34 -7.26
CA PRO A 122 1.69 2.72 -7.80
C PRO A 122 1.81 1.27 -7.30
N MET A 123 2.11 0.35 -8.21
CA MET A 123 2.29 -1.07 -7.89
C MET A 123 3.60 -1.24 -7.12
N VAL A 124 3.54 -1.92 -5.97
CA VAL A 124 4.75 -2.32 -5.25
C VAL A 124 5.39 -3.46 -6.04
N ILE A 125 6.41 -3.15 -6.84
CA ILE A 125 7.29 -4.16 -7.41
C ILE A 125 8.16 -4.67 -6.26
N ASN A 126 7.77 -5.79 -5.65
CA ASN A 126 8.66 -6.50 -4.74
C ASN A 126 9.84 -7.03 -5.57
N ASN A 127 10.97 -6.33 -5.50
CA ASN A 127 12.26 -6.83 -5.99
C ASN A 127 12.84 -7.87 -5.03
#